data_AF-A0A3N5P0T7-F1
#
_entry.id   AF-A0A3N5P0T7-F1
#
_cell.length_a   1.000
_cell.length_b   1.000
_cell.length_c   1.000
_cell.angle_alpha   90.00
_cell.angle_beta   90.00
_cell.angle_gamma   90.00
#
_symmetry.space_group_name_H-M   'P 1'
#
loop_
_entity.id
_entity.type
_entity.pdbx_description
1 polymer ?
#
loop_
_entity_poly.entity_id
_entity_poly.type
_entity_poly.pdbx_seq_one_letter_code
_entity_poly.pdbx_strand_id
1 'polypeptide(L)'
;MAWLPACARPSNESVAQRPARNVILFLADGTGISTVHAASIHGHGAAQKLYIQHMPHLGFSETSSASTWVTDSAAGMTAIVTGEKTHNGVISQGPDAVRGKQDGRPLKSILEYAEEK
;
A
#
# COMPACT_ATOMS: atom_id res chain seq x y z
N MET A 1 6.47 49.68 21.25
CA MET A 1 5.54 48.80 20.51
C MET A 1 6.26 48.36 19.25
N ALA A 2 7.05 47.29 19.35
CA ALA A 2 7.91 46.81 18.26
C ALA A 2 7.28 45.55 17.65
N TRP A 3 7.07 45.58 16.34
CA TRP A 3 6.62 44.45 15.52
C TRP A 3 7.71 43.37 15.48
N LEU A 4 7.33 42.11 15.74
CA LEU A 4 8.17 40.95 15.48
C LEU A 4 8.23 40.67 13.96
N PRO A 5 9.36 40.22 13.40
CA PRO A 5 9.44 39.91 11.98
C PRO A 5 8.65 38.63 11.68
N ALA A 6 7.98 38.62 10.54
CA ALA A 6 7.24 37.47 10.03
C ALA A 6 8.18 36.27 9.88
N CYS A 7 7.78 35.13 10.45
CA CYS A 7 8.44 33.85 10.27
C CYS A 7 8.47 33.52 8.78
N ALA A 8 9.67 33.35 8.22
CA ALA A 8 9.85 32.98 6.82
C ALA A 8 9.18 31.61 6.58
N ARG A 9 8.20 31.58 5.67
CA ARG A 9 7.60 30.32 5.21
C ARG A 9 8.69 29.49 4.53
N PRO A 10 8.82 28.18 4.82
CA PRO A 10 9.73 27.34 4.07
C PRO A 10 9.34 27.41 2.59
N SER A 11 10.31 27.75 1.76
CA SER A 11 10.19 27.80 0.31
C SER A 11 9.75 26.43 -0.21
N ASN A 12 8.74 26.44 -1.07
CA ASN A 12 8.26 25.29 -1.83
C ASN A 12 9.38 24.80 -2.77
N GLU A 13 10.35 24.06 -2.24
CA GLU A 13 11.28 23.31 -3.09
C GLU A 13 10.47 22.20 -3.77
N SER A 14 10.35 22.30 -5.10
CA SER A 14 9.93 21.17 -5.91
C SER A 14 10.96 20.07 -5.70
N VAL A 15 10.64 19.09 -4.84
CA VAL A 15 11.43 17.87 -4.71
C VAL A 15 11.50 17.27 -6.10
N ALA A 16 12.64 17.44 -6.77
CA ALA A 16 12.88 16.85 -8.08
C ALA A 16 12.61 15.36 -7.93
N GLN A 17 11.56 14.88 -8.59
CA GLN A 17 11.12 13.48 -8.53
C GLN A 17 12.18 12.64 -9.24
N ARG A 18 13.24 12.30 -8.52
CA ARG A 18 14.25 11.35 -8.99
C ARG A 18 13.60 9.97 -8.96
N PRO A 19 13.71 9.19 -10.04
CA PRO A 19 13.16 7.84 -10.06
C PRO A 19 13.81 7.01 -8.93
N ALA A 20 12.98 6.27 -8.20
CA ALA A 20 13.45 5.38 -7.14
C ALA A 20 14.27 4.24 -7.76
N ARG A 21 15.48 4.02 -7.24
CA ARG A 21 16.34 2.89 -7.66
C ARG A 21 15.94 1.57 -7.01
N ASN A 22 15.49 1.64 -5.75
CA ASN A 22 15.14 0.48 -4.94
C ASN A 22 13.73 0.67 -4.40
N VAL A 23 12.93 -0.40 -4.45
CA VAL A 23 11.58 -0.45 -3.89
C VAL A 23 11.51 -1.62 -2.92
N ILE A 24 11.13 -1.35 -1.67
CA ILE A 24 10.91 -2.38 -0.65
C ILE A 24 9.43 -2.32 -0.28
N LEU A 25 8.71 -3.41 -0.51
CA LEU A 25 7.30 -3.54 -0.18
C LEU A 25 7.16 -4.43 1.06
N PHE A 26 6.68 -3.85 2.17
CA PHE A 26 6.31 -4.60 3.36
C PHE A 26 4.81 -4.85 3.35
N LEU A 27 4.42 -6.12 3.37
CA LEU A 27 3.02 -6.52 3.46
C LEU A 27 2.73 -7.11 4.85
N ALA A 28 1.73 -6.55 5.52
CA ALA A 28 1.16 -7.12 6.73
C ALA A 28 -0.21 -7.72 6.39
N ASP A 29 -0.27 -9.04 6.16
CA ASP A 29 -1.50 -9.73 5.78
C ASP A 29 -2.55 -9.66 6.91
N GLY A 30 -3.82 -9.49 6.55
CA GLY A 30 -4.93 -9.35 7.49
C GLY A 30 -4.83 -8.17 8.48
N THR A 31 -3.93 -7.21 8.25
CA THR A 31 -3.61 -6.15 9.21
C THR A 31 -4.35 -4.85 8.89
N GLY A 32 -5.30 -4.48 9.74
CA GLY A 32 -5.98 -3.18 9.72
C GLY A 32 -5.36 -2.16 10.69
N ILE A 33 -5.93 -0.95 10.73
CA ILE A 33 -5.50 0.14 11.61
C ILE A 33 -5.52 -0.27 13.09
N SER A 34 -6.57 -1.00 13.50
CA SER A 34 -6.72 -1.52 14.86
C SER A 34 -5.59 -2.47 15.24
N THR A 35 -5.19 -3.36 14.33
CA THR A 35 -4.10 -4.32 14.54
C THR A 35 -2.76 -3.61 14.68
N VAL A 36 -2.47 -2.60 13.84
CA VAL A 36 -1.25 -1.78 13.95
C VAL A 36 -1.18 -1.05 15.30
N HIS A 37 -2.31 -0.51 15.76
CA HIS A 37 -2.39 0.15 17.05
C HIS A 37 -2.18 -0.83 18.22
N ALA A 38 -2.85 -1.99 18.18
CA ALA A 38 -2.67 -3.05 19.17
C ALA A 38 -1.22 -3.55 19.23
N ALA A 39 -0.55 -3.69 18.09
CA ALA A 39 0.85 -4.08 18.02
C ALA A 39 1.79 -3.08 18.70
N SER A 40 1.50 -1.77 18.65
CA SER A 40 2.28 -0.77 19.40
C SER A 40 2.15 -0.94 20.91
N ILE A 41 0.91 -1.12 21.38
CA ILE A 41 0.64 -1.31 22.80
C ILE A 41 1.29 -2.61 23.27
N HIS A 42 1.13 -3.70 22.52
CA HIS A 42 1.66 -5.00 22.87
C HIS A 42 3.20 -5.01 22.86
N GLY A 43 3.83 -4.44 21.82
CA GLY A 43 5.28 -4.47 21.64
C GLY A 43 6.06 -3.45 22.46
N HIS A 44 5.45 -2.30 22.80
CA HIS A 44 6.14 -1.18 23.43
C HIS A 44 5.46 -0.62 24.68
N GLY A 45 4.29 -1.13 25.07
CA GLY A 45 3.52 -0.61 26.20
C GLY A 45 2.97 0.79 25.99
N ALA A 46 3.01 1.32 24.76
CA ALA A 46 2.59 2.68 24.45
C ALA A 46 2.02 2.78 23.02
N ALA A 47 1.10 3.74 22.82
CA ALA A 47 0.53 4.02 21.52
C ALA A 47 1.56 4.66 20.58
N GLN A 48 1.40 4.43 19.28
CA GLN A 48 2.20 5.04 18.21
C GLN A 48 3.71 4.85 18.41
N LYS A 49 4.18 3.61 18.58
CA LYS A 49 5.60 3.30 18.79
C LYS A 49 6.24 2.47 17.69
N LEU A 50 5.45 1.93 16.75
CA LEU A 50 6.00 1.23 15.60
C LEU A 50 6.65 2.21 14.63
N TYR A 51 7.72 1.77 13.98
CA TYR A 51 8.42 2.59 12.99
C TYR A 51 7.50 3.03 11.84
N ILE A 52 6.63 2.13 11.36
CA ILE A 52 5.68 2.41 10.27
C ILE A 52 4.71 3.55 10.57
N GLN A 53 4.41 3.82 11.85
CA GLN A 53 3.50 4.90 12.26
C GLN A 53 4.16 6.28 12.21
N HIS A 54 5.49 6.33 12.09
CA HIS A 54 6.27 7.57 12.01
C HIS A 54 6.77 7.86 10.58
N MET A 55 6.36 7.05 9.59
CA MET A 55 6.72 7.30 8.20
C MET A 55 6.11 8.63 7.72
N PRO A 56 6.83 9.41 6.88
CA PRO A 56 6.43 10.78 6.52
C PRO A 56 5.18 10.86 5.64
N HIS A 57 4.77 9.74 5.05
CA HIS A 57 3.62 9.66 4.15
C HIS A 57 2.70 8.53 4.60
N LEU A 58 1.40 8.84 4.69
CA LEU A 58 0.34 7.91 5.06
C LEU A 58 -0.82 8.08 4.09
N GLY A 59 -1.42 6.97 3.68
CA GLY A 59 -2.59 6.93 2.81
C GLY A 59 -3.54 5.81 3.22
N PHE A 60 -4.79 5.93 2.78
CA PHE A 60 -5.78 4.87 2.91
C PHE A 60 -5.92 4.13 1.59
N SER A 61 -6.13 2.81 1.68
CA SER A 61 -6.34 1.94 0.52
C SER A 61 -7.73 1.34 0.61
N GLU A 62 -8.49 1.40 -0.48
CA GLU A 62 -9.80 0.76 -0.57
C GLU A 62 -9.66 -0.69 -1.04
N THR A 63 -9.88 -1.62 -0.11
CA THR A 63 -9.48 -3.03 -0.25
C THR A 63 -10.57 -3.94 -0.80
N SER A 64 -11.73 -3.44 -1.25
CA SER A 64 -12.69 -4.28 -1.99
C SER A 64 -12.05 -5.01 -3.17
N SER A 65 -12.50 -6.25 -3.43
CA SER A 65 -12.14 -7.01 -4.62
C SER A 65 -13.00 -6.58 -5.82
N ALA A 66 -12.80 -7.18 -7.00
CA ALA A 66 -13.63 -6.90 -8.17
C ALA A 66 -15.07 -7.42 -8.04
N SER A 67 -15.35 -8.34 -7.11
CA SER A 67 -16.68 -8.94 -6.93
C SER A 67 -17.30 -8.74 -5.55
N THR A 68 -16.51 -8.41 -4.53
CA THR A 68 -16.97 -8.38 -3.13
C THR A 68 -16.38 -7.22 -2.34
N TRP A 69 -17.15 -6.76 -1.36
CA TRP A 69 -16.71 -5.71 -0.43
C TRP A 69 -15.57 -6.16 0.49
N VAL A 70 -15.54 -7.46 0.85
CA VAL A 70 -14.48 -8.07 1.65
C VAL A 70 -13.59 -8.89 0.71
N THR A 71 -12.33 -8.46 0.55
CA THR A 71 -11.32 -9.18 -0.22
C THR A 71 -10.72 -10.34 0.58
N ASP A 72 -10.18 -11.33 -0.13
CA ASP A 72 -9.19 -12.25 0.42
C ASP A 72 -7.76 -11.80 0.11
N SER A 73 -6.76 -12.51 0.64
CA SER A 73 -5.34 -12.19 0.44
C SER A 73 -4.89 -12.38 -1.02
N ALA A 74 -5.51 -13.28 -1.78
CA ALA A 74 -5.19 -13.53 -3.19
C ALA A 74 -5.54 -12.34 -4.09
N ALA A 75 -6.79 -11.86 -4.02
CA ALA A 75 -7.24 -10.70 -4.77
C ALA A 75 -6.56 -9.41 -4.28
N GLY A 76 -6.39 -9.29 -2.95
CA GLY A 76 -5.73 -8.13 -2.33
C GLY A 76 -4.27 -8.00 -2.78
N MET A 77 -3.51 -9.10 -2.77
CA MET A 77 -2.13 -9.07 -3.24
C MET A 77 -2.02 -8.83 -4.73
N THR A 78 -2.92 -9.42 -5.53
CA THR A 78 -2.97 -9.13 -6.97
C THR A 78 -3.12 -7.63 -7.21
N ALA A 79 -4.08 -6.98 -6.56
CA ALA A 79 -4.27 -5.53 -6.70
C ALA A 79 -3.03 -4.71 -6.29
N ILE A 80 -2.35 -5.10 -5.20
CA ILE A 80 -1.15 -4.41 -4.72
C ILE A 80 0.02 -4.53 -5.69
N VAL A 81 0.28 -5.73 -6.22
CA VAL A 81 1.51 -6.00 -7.00
C VAL A 81 1.32 -5.77 -8.49
N THR A 82 0.11 -5.90 -9.03
CA THR A 82 -0.16 -5.70 -10.47
C THR A 82 -0.84 -4.37 -10.77
N GLY A 83 -1.44 -3.74 -9.76
CA GLY A 83 -2.23 -2.51 -9.92
C GLY A 83 -3.66 -2.72 -10.43
N GLU A 84 -4.10 -3.97 -10.61
CA GLU A 84 -5.44 -4.29 -11.12
C GLU A 84 -6.19 -5.23 -10.14
N LYS A 85 -7.44 -4.87 -9.82
CA LYS A 85 -8.29 -5.67 -8.94
C LYS A 85 -8.81 -6.91 -9.67
N THR A 86 -8.94 -8.01 -8.94
CA THR A 86 -9.51 -9.28 -9.42
C THR A 86 -10.50 -9.86 -8.42
N HIS A 87 -11.04 -11.04 -8.70
CA HIS A 87 -11.99 -11.74 -7.84
C HIS A 87 -11.30 -12.51 -6.71
N ASN A 88 -11.99 -12.67 -5.57
CA ASN A 88 -11.47 -13.49 -4.47
C ASN A 88 -11.08 -14.90 -4.96
N GLY A 89 -9.92 -15.36 -4.52
CA GLY A 89 -9.32 -16.64 -4.87
C GLY A 89 -8.67 -16.68 -6.27
N VAL A 90 -8.53 -15.53 -6.94
CA VAL A 90 -7.77 -15.37 -8.18
C VAL A 90 -6.45 -14.66 -7.89
N ILE A 91 -5.36 -15.12 -8.51
CA ILE A 91 -4.00 -14.59 -8.33
C ILE A 91 -3.43 -14.18 -9.69
N SER A 92 -2.91 -12.95 -9.80
CA SER A 92 -2.21 -12.43 -10.99
C SER A 92 -2.97 -12.61 -12.31
N GLN A 93 -4.30 -12.56 -12.26
CA GLN A 93 -5.16 -12.58 -13.44
C GLN A 93 -6.22 -11.50 -13.35
N GLY A 94 -6.66 -11.00 -14.50
CA GLY A 94 -7.70 -9.99 -14.63
C GLY A 94 -9.07 -10.46 -14.12
N PRO A 95 -10.04 -9.54 -14.01
CA PRO A 95 -11.40 -9.84 -13.57
C PRO A 95 -12.21 -10.68 -14.58
N ASP A 96 -11.65 -11.00 -15.74
CA ASP A 96 -12.20 -11.98 -16.67
C ASP A 96 -12.00 -13.43 -16.21
N ALA A 97 -11.20 -13.66 -15.17
CA ALA A 97 -11.03 -14.97 -14.55
C ALA A 97 -12.30 -15.45 -13.85
N VAL A 98 -12.63 -16.73 -14.01
CA VAL A 98 -13.68 -17.39 -13.25
C VAL A 98 -13.06 -18.50 -12.42
N ARG A 99 -12.98 -18.28 -11.10
CA ARG A 99 -12.32 -19.19 -10.16
C ARG A 99 -12.73 -20.64 -10.38
N GLY A 100 -11.75 -21.50 -10.68
CA GLY A 100 -11.93 -22.93 -10.88
C GLY A 100 -12.60 -23.33 -12.20
N LYS A 101 -12.81 -22.38 -13.13
CA LYS A 101 -13.48 -22.63 -14.42
C LYS A 101 -12.71 -22.08 -15.61
N GLN A 102 -12.18 -20.87 -15.51
CA GLN A 102 -11.54 -20.16 -16.61
C GLN A 102 -10.45 -19.24 -16.09
N ASP A 103 -9.27 -19.31 -16.71
CA ASP A 103 -8.19 -18.35 -16.47
C ASP A 103 -8.51 -17.02 -17.13
N GLY A 104 -8.22 -15.93 -16.42
CA GLY A 104 -8.27 -14.57 -16.95
C GLY A 104 -6.97 -14.14 -17.61
N ARG A 105 -6.97 -12.93 -18.18
CA ARG A 105 -5.77 -12.31 -18.74
C ARG A 105 -4.66 -12.25 -17.68
N PRO A 106 -3.45 -12.78 -17.94
CA PRO A 106 -2.36 -12.71 -16.98
C PRO A 106 -1.95 -11.27 -16.73
N LEU A 107 -1.74 -10.94 -15.47
CA LEU A 107 -1.33 -9.62 -15.01
C LEU A 107 0.11 -9.67 -14.54
N LYS A 108 0.88 -8.68 -14.98
CA LYS A 108 2.28 -8.56 -14.64
C LYS A 108 2.45 -7.82 -13.32
N SER A 109 3.26 -8.38 -12.45
CA SER A 109 3.60 -7.84 -11.14
C SER A 109 4.74 -6.83 -11.21
N ILE A 110 4.82 -5.97 -10.19
CA ILE A 110 5.92 -5.01 -10.00
C ILE A 110 7.30 -5.68 -9.95
N LEU A 111 7.37 -6.93 -9.48
CA LEU A 111 8.62 -7.69 -9.44
C LEU A 111 9.07 -8.10 -10.85
N GLU A 112 8.15 -8.57 -11.69
CA GLU A 112 8.44 -8.88 -13.09
C GLU A 112 8.82 -7.62 -13.87
N TYR A 113 8.18 -6.48 -13.59
CA TYR A 113 8.62 -5.18 -14.14
C TYR A 113 10.01 -4.76 -13.67
N ALA A 114 10.44 -5.19 -12.49
CA ALA A 114 11.76 -4.88 -11.95
C ALA A 114 12.85 -5.80 -12.51
N GLU A 115 12.54 -7.07 -12.78
CA GLU A 115 13.47 -8.04 -13.39
C GLU A 115 13.85 -7.69 -14.84
N GLU A 116 12.96 -7.06 -15.58
CA GLU A 116 13.22 -6.67 -16.97
C GLU A 116 14.10 -5.43 -17.13
N LYS A 117 14.46 -4.77 -16.02
CA LYS A 117 15.28 -3.56 -16.00
C LYS A 117 16.70 -3.83 -15.55
#